data_AF-A0A952SAK6-F1
#
_entry.id   AF-A0A952SAK6-F1
#
_cell.length_a   1.000
_cell.length_b   1.000
_cell.length_c   1.000
_cell.angle_alpha   90.00
_cell.angle_beta   90.00
_cell.angle_gamma   90.00
#
_symmetry.space_group_name_H-M   'P 1'
#
loop_
_entity.id
_entity.type
_entity.pdbx_description
1 polymer ?
#
loop_
_entity_poly.entity_id
_entity_poly.type
_entity_poly.pdbx_seq_one_letter_code
_entity_poly.pdbx_strand_id
1 'polypeptide(L)'
;MENHKPADIDNIWRNVYWFARLLVNTDQHAGFGSNTAHVAVLSGALRTVLDGPANAEKLDDAELLEVLKATLRETLSKFSGATTKRHAAHNLLAEALNNRIDSIDDFKVLLFTCENVLIPTNALLDAVPSSDKDFTNIIGKAYLETQGEEGLATVINLWDDAGVQGSLTAERVLVVNAFRTLRTNLTNDWDVFETDADHILSAFVQEIERRLGQKRKSRAGGSLEDVTSVILSHFRIPTTHKPKHFQADIEVDKWVRGADGWLIGISCKRTLRERWKQVSSADSSILSKFKIREVWHVITYSNDLSEDKLVTLGAGRHIFYLPDESPAYKTFSKHIGMKDYVRPMSNFISDLKKVTKTK
;
A
#
# COMPACT_ATOMS: atom_id res chain seq x y z
N MET A 1 -42.25 23.86 8.73
CA MET A 1 -41.08 23.29 8.02
C MET A 1 -41.16 21.80 8.21
N GLU A 2 -41.85 21.11 7.30
CA GLU A 2 -41.77 19.65 7.23
C GLU A 2 -40.35 19.28 6.84
N ASN A 3 -39.70 18.48 7.67
CA ASN A 3 -38.38 17.91 7.41
C ASN A 3 -38.51 16.99 6.19
N HIS A 4 -38.27 17.51 4.99
CA HIS A 4 -37.90 16.69 3.84
C HIS A 4 -36.56 16.04 4.15
N LYS A 5 -36.60 14.85 4.76
CA LYS A 5 -35.46 13.93 4.69
C LYS A 5 -35.25 13.65 3.19
N PRO A 6 -34.03 13.82 2.65
CA PRO A 6 -33.72 13.38 1.30
C PRO A 6 -34.13 11.91 1.15
N ALA A 7 -34.86 11.59 0.08
CA ALA A 7 -35.35 10.23 -0.19
C ALA A 7 -34.22 9.17 -0.20
N ASP A 8 -32.98 9.58 -0.45
CA ASP A 8 -31.77 8.74 -0.39
C ASP A 8 -31.35 8.30 1.02
N ILE A 9 -31.89 8.91 2.09
CA ILE A 9 -31.49 8.53 3.46
C ILE A 9 -32.11 7.21 3.89
N ASP A 10 -33.25 6.82 3.33
CA ASP A 10 -33.97 5.61 3.74
C ASP A 10 -33.78 4.45 2.74
N ASN A 11 -32.86 4.60 1.77
CA ASN A 11 -32.53 3.55 0.81
C ASN A 11 -31.66 2.43 1.43
N ILE A 12 -32.17 1.19 1.42
CA ILE A 12 -31.51 0.02 1.99
C ILE A 12 -30.15 -0.28 1.32
N TRP A 13 -29.99 0.02 0.03
CA TRP A 13 -28.77 -0.26 -0.72
C TRP A 13 -27.59 0.60 -0.31
N ARG A 14 -27.83 1.70 0.42
CA ARG A 14 -26.76 2.45 1.10
C ARG A 14 -26.00 1.58 2.11
N ASN A 15 -26.63 0.53 2.65
CA ASN A 15 -25.95 -0.38 3.56
C ASN A 15 -24.83 -1.19 2.88
N VAL A 16 -24.80 -1.30 1.55
CA VAL A 16 -23.67 -1.90 0.81
C VAL A 16 -22.35 -1.22 1.18
N TYR A 17 -22.36 0.13 1.25
CA TYR A 17 -21.18 0.89 1.67
C TYR A 17 -20.76 0.52 3.11
N TRP A 18 -21.70 0.55 4.05
CA TRP A 18 -21.38 0.33 5.46
C TRP A 18 -20.96 -1.11 5.75
N PHE A 19 -21.62 -2.10 5.14
CA PHE A 19 -21.23 -3.50 5.25
C PHE A 19 -19.85 -3.74 4.68
N ALA A 20 -19.54 -3.22 3.48
CA ALA A 20 -18.21 -3.33 2.91
C ALA A 20 -17.15 -2.75 3.86
N ARG A 21 -17.41 -1.56 4.43
CA ARG A 21 -16.49 -0.87 5.35
C ARG A 21 -16.27 -1.62 6.66
N LEU A 22 -17.33 -2.17 7.26
CA LEU A 22 -17.22 -2.97 8.48
C LEU A 22 -16.42 -4.25 8.22
N LEU A 23 -16.75 -4.97 7.16
CA LEU A 23 -16.12 -6.26 6.84
C LEU A 23 -14.60 -6.11 6.61
N VAL A 24 -14.15 -5.05 5.93
CA VAL A 24 -12.74 -4.85 5.60
C VAL A 24 -11.94 -4.07 6.65
N ASN A 25 -12.55 -3.61 7.74
CA ASN A 25 -11.88 -2.81 8.76
C ASN A 25 -10.85 -3.65 9.54
N THR A 26 -9.57 -3.39 9.31
CA THR A 26 -8.45 -4.10 9.96
C THR A 26 -8.31 -3.77 11.43
N ASP A 27 -8.61 -2.53 11.81
CA ASP A 27 -8.30 -1.99 13.13
C ASP A 27 -9.33 -2.46 14.17
N GLN A 28 -10.60 -2.50 13.77
CA GLN A 28 -11.71 -2.87 14.66
C GLN A 28 -12.16 -4.31 14.47
N HIS A 29 -12.05 -4.85 13.26
CA HIS A 29 -12.71 -6.11 12.87
C HIS A 29 -11.74 -7.12 12.24
N ALA A 30 -10.43 -6.91 12.42
CA ALA A 30 -9.36 -7.77 11.93
C ALA A 30 -9.38 -8.02 10.40
N GLY A 31 -10.09 -7.19 9.64
CA GLY A 31 -10.11 -7.22 8.17
C GLY A 31 -10.74 -8.47 7.58
N PHE A 32 -11.75 -9.06 8.24
CA PHE A 32 -12.42 -10.30 7.83
C PHE A 32 -12.72 -10.37 6.32
N GLY A 33 -13.32 -9.31 5.78
CA GLY A 33 -13.75 -9.16 4.39
C GLY A 33 -12.63 -9.06 3.35
N SER A 34 -11.37 -8.91 3.80
CA SER A 34 -10.22 -8.91 2.89
C SER A 34 -9.83 -10.32 2.43
N ASN A 35 -10.36 -11.37 3.07
CA ASN A 35 -10.12 -12.76 2.69
C ASN A 35 -11.32 -13.34 1.93
N THR A 36 -11.15 -13.59 0.64
CA THR A 36 -12.18 -14.14 -0.25
C THR A 36 -12.78 -15.44 0.26
N ALA A 37 -11.98 -16.36 0.83
CA ALA A 37 -12.49 -17.63 1.34
C ALA A 37 -13.38 -17.43 2.57
N HIS A 38 -13.03 -16.49 3.46
CA HIS A 38 -13.86 -16.17 4.63
C HIS A 38 -15.20 -15.57 4.20
N VAL A 39 -15.18 -14.63 3.25
CA VAL A 39 -16.39 -13.99 2.72
C VAL A 39 -17.29 -15.00 2.02
N ALA A 40 -16.71 -15.91 1.23
CA ALA A 40 -17.47 -16.95 0.53
C ALA A 40 -18.15 -17.95 1.47
N VAL A 41 -17.47 -18.35 2.56
CA VAL A 41 -18.09 -19.21 3.58
C VAL A 41 -19.22 -18.49 4.31
N LEU A 42 -19.03 -17.20 4.64
CA LEU A 42 -20.09 -16.39 5.25
C LEU A 42 -21.31 -16.25 4.33
N SER A 43 -21.11 -15.87 3.07
CA SER A 43 -22.21 -15.71 2.12
C SER A 43 -22.90 -17.05 1.84
N GLY A 44 -22.15 -18.14 1.69
CA GLY A 44 -22.70 -19.49 1.52
C GLY A 44 -23.55 -19.95 2.72
N ALA A 45 -23.11 -19.68 3.95
CA ALA A 45 -23.88 -20.02 5.15
C ALA A 45 -25.20 -19.23 5.22
N LEU A 46 -25.16 -17.93 4.97
CA LEU A 46 -26.36 -17.07 4.96
C LEU A 46 -27.32 -17.44 3.82
N ARG A 47 -26.79 -17.72 2.62
CA ARG A 47 -27.57 -18.18 1.47
C ARG A 47 -28.28 -19.50 1.78
N THR A 48 -27.60 -20.44 2.44
CA THR A 48 -28.20 -21.72 2.81
C THR A 48 -29.41 -21.54 3.72
N VAL A 49 -29.42 -20.52 4.59
CA VAL A 49 -30.57 -20.20 5.44
C VAL A 49 -31.68 -19.51 4.64
N LEU A 50 -31.32 -18.54 3.80
CA LEU A 50 -32.28 -17.77 2.98
C LEU A 50 -32.96 -18.62 1.91
N ASP A 51 -32.24 -19.49 1.22
CA ASP A 51 -32.76 -20.29 0.09
C ASP A 51 -33.13 -21.71 0.52
N GLY A 52 -32.85 -22.08 1.77
CA GLY A 52 -33.01 -23.43 2.29
C GLY A 52 -34.41 -23.73 2.86
N PRO A 53 -34.60 -24.96 3.34
CA PRO A 53 -35.88 -25.41 3.89
C PRO A 53 -36.34 -24.58 5.10
N ALA A 54 -35.44 -23.95 5.86
CA ALA A 54 -35.84 -23.05 6.96
C ALA A 54 -36.72 -21.88 6.49
N ASN A 55 -36.46 -21.31 5.31
CA ASN A 55 -37.33 -20.31 4.69
C ASN A 55 -38.54 -20.96 3.99
N ALA A 56 -38.36 -22.17 3.44
CA ALA A 56 -39.43 -22.90 2.75
C ALA A 56 -40.49 -23.52 3.71
N GLU A 57 -40.15 -23.75 4.98
CA GLU A 57 -40.97 -24.38 6.01
C GLU A 57 -41.92 -23.40 6.73
N LYS A 58 -42.00 -22.13 6.29
CA LYS A 58 -42.85 -21.08 6.85
C LYS A 58 -42.51 -20.69 8.30
N LEU A 59 -41.21 -20.58 8.63
CA LEU A 59 -40.84 -19.71 9.76
C LEU A 59 -41.43 -18.33 9.52
N ASP A 60 -41.90 -17.67 10.58
CA ASP A 60 -42.24 -16.26 10.44
C ASP A 60 -40.96 -15.42 10.24
N ASP A 61 -41.11 -14.20 9.72
CA ASP A 61 -39.98 -13.34 9.39
C ASP A 61 -39.08 -13.03 10.59
N ALA A 62 -39.63 -13.03 11.82
CA ALA A 62 -38.87 -12.76 13.03
C ALA A 62 -38.02 -13.98 13.44
N GLU A 63 -38.58 -15.19 13.35
CA GLU A 63 -37.85 -16.44 13.56
C GLU A 63 -36.71 -16.60 12.55
N LEU A 64 -36.99 -16.35 11.27
CA LEU A 64 -35.97 -16.41 10.21
C LEU A 64 -34.85 -15.38 10.43
N LEU A 65 -35.21 -14.17 10.86
CA LEU A 65 -34.23 -13.12 11.18
C LEU A 65 -33.29 -13.53 12.32
N GLU A 66 -33.83 -14.14 13.39
CA GLU A 66 -33.00 -14.62 14.50
C GLU A 66 -32.07 -15.77 14.07
N VAL A 67 -32.55 -16.70 13.22
CA VAL A 67 -31.70 -17.77 12.66
C VAL A 67 -30.57 -17.19 11.82
N LEU A 68 -30.83 -16.16 11.00
CA LEU A 68 -29.80 -15.48 10.21
C LEU A 68 -28.78 -14.77 11.10
N LYS A 69 -29.22 -14.05 12.14
CA LYS A 69 -28.34 -13.38 13.12
C LYS A 69 -27.47 -14.40 13.88
N ALA A 70 -28.04 -15.54 14.26
CA ALA A 70 -27.30 -16.63 14.88
C ALA A 70 -26.25 -17.23 13.92
N THR A 71 -26.64 -17.49 12.67
CA THR A 71 -25.77 -18.04 11.63
C THR A 71 -24.60 -17.10 11.32
N LEU A 72 -24.85 -15.79 11.25
CA LEU A 72 -23.80 -14.77 11.10
C LEU A 72 -22.77 -14.85 12.23
N ARG A 73 -23.21 -14.85 13.49
CA ARG A 73 -22.33 -14.92 14.67
C ARG A 73 -21.52 -16.22 14.67
N GLU A 74 -22.19 -17.35 14.47
CA GLU A 74 -21.55 -18.65 14.49
C GLU A 74 -20.48 -18.74 13.39
N THR A 75 -20.80 -18.29 12.18
CA THR A 75 -19.88 -18.35 11.04
C THR A 75 -18.66 -17.47 11.26
N LEU A 76 -18.82 -16.25 11.77
CA LEU A 76 -17.69 -15.36 12.09
C LEU A 76 -16.77 -15.97 13.16
N SER A 77 -17.34 -16.62 14.17
CA SER A 77 -16.57 -17.20 15.28
C SER A 77 -15.67 -18.37 14.85
N LYS A 78 -16.09 -19.17 13.86
CA LYS A 78 -15.35 -20.34 13.31
C LYS A 78 -13.95 -20.00 12.78
N PHE A 79 -13.71 -18.76 12.36
CA PHE A 79 -12.43 -18.32 11.78
C PHE A 79 -11.39 -17.89 12.82
N SER A 80 -11.65 -18.14 14.10
CA SER A 80 -10.78 -17.69 15.20
C SER A 80 -10.91 -18.60 16.42
N GLY A 81 -9.79 -18.93 17.05
CA GLY A 81 -9.83 -19.64 18.34
C GLY A 81 -10.45 -18.75 19.42
N ALA A 82 -11.32 -19.31 20.26
CA ALA A 82 -12.14 -18.57 21.24
C ALA A 82 -11.36 -17.62 22.17
N THR A 83 -10.09 -17.90 22.42
CA THR A 83 -9.21 -17.11 23.31
C THR A 83 -8.37 -16.05 22.57
N THR A 84 -8.55 -15.88 21.26
CA THR A 84 -7.71 -15.00 20.45
C THR A 84 -8.27 -13.57 20.35
N LYS A 85 -7.37 -12.58 20.21
CA LYS A 85 -7.77 -11.20 19.89
C LYS A 85 -8.61 -11.09 18.61
N ARG A 86 -8.38 -11.99 17.65
CA ARG A 86 -9.14 -12.08 16.40
C ARG A 86 -10.60 -12.52 16.66
N HIS A 87 -10.81 -13.43 17.61
CA HIS A 87 -12.16 -13.82 18.03
C HIS A 87 -12.95 -12.66 18.63
N ALA A 88 -12.33 -11.88 19.52
CA ALA A 88 -12.95 -10.67 20.05
C ALA A 88 -13.31 -9.66 18.95
N ALA A 89 -12.42 -9.45 17.97
CA ALA A 89 -12.69 -8.57 16.83
C ALA A 89 -13.83 -9.08 15.92
N HIS A 90 -13.95 -10.40 15.72
CA HIS A 90 -15.05 -11.00 14.97
C HIS A 90 -16.39 -10.89 15.72
N ASN A 91 -16.41 -10.97 17.05
CA ASN A 91 -17.61 -10.73 17.84
C ASN A 91 -18.06 -9.26 17.73
N LEU A 92 -17.12 -8.31 17.81
CA LEU A 92 -17.40 -6.89 17.58
C LEU A 92 -17.94 -6.64 16.17
N LEU A 93 -17.42 -7.34 15.16
CA LEU A 93 -17.95 -7.27 13.79
C LEU A 93 -19.39 -7.79 13.73
N ALA A 94 -19.67 -8.92 14.38
CA ALA A 94 -21.02 -9.49 14.42
C ALA A 94 -22.01 -8.54 15.10
N GLU A 95 -21.63 -7.90 16.19
CA GLU A 95 -22.44 -6.86 16.87
C GLU A 95 -22.66 -5.65 15.96
N ALA A 96 -21.60 -5.13 15.33
CA ALA A 96 -21.69 -3.96 14.45
C ALA A 96 -22.57 -4.21 13.22
N LEU A 97 -22.53 -5.42 12.65
CA LEU A 97 -23.43 -5.84 11.57
C LEU A 97 -24.86 -5.98 12.06
N ASN A 98 -25.09 -6.64 13.20
CA ASN A 98 -26.44 -6.82 13.77
C ASN A 98 -27.12 -5.48 14.07
N ASN A 99 -26.38 -4.47 14.51
CA ASN A 99 -26.91 -3.11 14.78
C ASN A 99 -27.34 -2.36 13.51
N ARG A 100 -27.09 -2.92 12.32
CA ARG A 100 -27.46 -2.36 11.02
C ARG A 100 -28.40 -3.28 10.23
N ILE A 101 -28.82 -4.40 10.83
CA ILE A 101 -29.65 -5.42 10.21
C ILE A 101 -30.95 -5.50 11.01
N ASP A 102 -31.96 -4.85 10.47
CA ASP A 102 -33.29 -4.78 11.07
C ASP A 102 -34.28 -5.70 10.36
N SER A 103 -33.95 -6.16 9.14
CA SER A 103 -34.82 -6.96 8.28
C SER A 103 -34.09 -8.08 7.53
N ILE A 104 -34.88 -8.98 6.93
CA ILE A 104 -34.37 -10.00 6.00
C ILE A 104 -33.76 -9.34 4.75
N ASP A 105 -34.30 -8.21 4.30
CA ASP A 105 -33.76 -7.50 3.14
C ASP A 105 -32.38 -6.91 3.41
N ASP A 106 -32.08 -6.49 4.64
CA ASP A 106 -30.71 -6.10 5.03
C ASP A 106 -29.73 -7.28 4.91
N PHE A 107 -30.17 -8.50 5.20
CA PHE A 107 -29.36 -9.70 4.98
C PHE A 107 -29.13 -9.98 3.49
N LYS A 108 -30.13 -9.73 2.63
CA LYS A 108 -29.94 -9.81 1.17
C LYS A 108 -28.93 -8.76 0.68
N VAL A 109 -28.97 -7.55 1.23
CA VAL A 109 -27.98 -6.49 0.94
C VAL A 109 -26.59 -6.88 1.44
N LEU A 110 -26.47 -7.50 2.63
CA LEU A 110 -25.20 -8.02 3.13
C LEU A 110 -24.65 -9.13 2.22
N LEU A 111 -25.50 -10.06 1.80
CA LEU A 111 -25.14 -11.14 0.88
C LEU A 111 -24.66 -10.59 -0.46
N PHE A 112 -25.41 -9.63 -1.03
CA PHE A 112 -25.02 -8.91 -2.22
C PHE A 112 -23.65 -8.25 -2.06
N THR A 113 -23.42 -7.59 -0.93
CA THR A 113 -22.14 -6.92 -0.63
C THR A 113 -20.98 -7.91 -0.61
N CYS A 114 -21.16 -9.08 0.02
CA CYS A 114 -20.14 -10.13 0.05
C CYS A 114 -19.78 -10.60 -1.38
N GLU A 115 -20.80 -10.88 -2.19
CA GLU A 115 -20.63 -11.63 -3.43
C GLU A 115 -20.35 -10.77 -4.66
N ASN A 116 -20.99 -9.61 -4.74
CA ASN A 116 -20.93 -8.74 -5.91
C ASN A 116 -20.02 -7.53 -5.70
N VAL A 117 -19.62 -7.26 -4.45
CA VAL A 117 -18.70 -6.15 -4.13
C VAL A 117 -17.37 -6.68 -3.59
N LEU A 118 -17.35 -7.39 -2.46
CA LEU A 118 -16.10 -7.74 -1.78
C LEU A 118 -15.28 -8.82 -2.49
N ILE A 119 -15.90 -9.94 -2.88
CA ILE A 119 -15.20 -11.02 -3.59
C ILE A 119 -14.57 -10.50 -4.91
N PRO A 120 -15.31 -9.79 -5.80
CA PRO A 120 -14.75 -9.21 -7.01
C PRO A 120 -13.67 -8.16 -6.71
N THR A 121 -13.85 -7.34 -5.68
CA THR A 121 -12.83 -6.37 -5.25
C THR A 121 -11.54 -7.06 -4.81
N ASN A 122 -11.62 -8.15 -4.04
CA ASN A 122 -10.44 -8.91 -3.64
C ASN A 122 -9.73 -9.51 -4.86
N ALA A 123 -10.47 -10.13 -5.78
CA ALA A 123 -9.90 -10.69 -7.01
C ALA A 123 -9.21 -9.62 -7.87
N LEU A 124 -9.81 -8.43 -7.99
CA LEU A 124 -9.20 -7.29 -8.67
C LEU A 124 -7.90 -6.87 -7.99
N LEU A 125 -7.93 -6.73 -6.66
CA LEU A 125 -6.75 -6.32 -5.89
C LEU A 125 -5.62 -7.34 -6.00
N ASP A 126 -5.92 -8.63 -6.10
CA ASP A 126 -4.90 -9.67 -6.32
C ASP A 126 -4.33 -9.61 -7.74
N ALA A 127 -5.15 -9.29 -8.74
CA ALA A 127 -4.73 -9.16 -10.14
C ALA A 127 -3.87 -7.91 -10.40
N VAL A 128 -3.99 -6.86 -9.58
CA VAL A 128 -3.13 -5.67 -9.67
C VAL A 128 -1.69 -6.06 -9.30
N PRO A 129 -0.68 -5.81 -10.15
CA PRO A 129 0.70 -6.11 -9.84
C PRO A 129 1.15 -5.50 -8.49
N SER A 130 1.92 -6.27 -7.75
CA SER A 130 2.52 -5.87 -6.47
C SER A 130 3.86 -5.16 -6.63
N SER A 131 4.50 -5.24 -7.80
CA SER A 131 5.73 -4.52 -8.12
C SER A 131 5.84 -4.28 -9.63
N ASP A 132 6.38 -3.12 -10.02
CA ASP A 132 6.65 -2.75 -11.42
C ASP A 132 7.93 -3.41 -11.96
N LYS A 133 8.63 -4.18 -11.11
CA LYS A 133 10.01 -4.64 -11.27
C LYS A 133 10.38 -5.22 -12.63
N ASP A 134 9.54 -6.04 -13.24
CA ASP A 134 9.93 -6.76 -14.47
C ASP A 134 9.97 -5.84 -15.71
N PHE A 135 8.98 -4.96 -15.86
CA PHE A 135 8.95 -3.97 -16.95
C PHE A 135 10.11 -2.99 -16.82
N THR A 136 10.34 -2.52 -15.60
CA THR A 136 11.34 -1.50 -15.32
C THR A 136 12.76 -2.07 -15.29
N ASN A 137 12.95 -3.35 -14.97
CA ASN A 137 14.22 -4.06 -15.08
C ASN A 137 14.75 -4.07 -16.51
N ILE A 138 13.89 -4.37 -17.49
CA ILE A 138 14.29 -4.50 -18.89
C ILE A 138 14.73 -3.14 -19.43
N ILE A 139 13.90 -2.11 -19.23
CA ILE A 139 14.18 -0.76 -19.72
C ILE A 139 15.34 -0.13 -18.94
N GLY A 140 15.35 -0.25 -17.60
CA GLY A 140 16.40 0.30 -16.75
C GLY A 140 17.79 -0.28 -17.04
N LYS A 141 17.90 -1.60 -17.30
CA LYS A 141 19.17 -2.21 -17.73
C LYS A 141 19.64 -1.66 -19.07
N ALA A 142 18.76 -1.55 -20.06
CA ALA A 142 19.13 -1.01 -21.37
C ALA A 142 19.69 0.43 -21.29
N TYR A 143 19.11 1.27 -20.42
CA TYR A 143 19.62 2.61 -20.15
C TYR A 143 20.99 2.59 -19.45
N LEU A 144 21.18 1.76 -18.43
CA LEU A 144 22.48 1.64 -17.74
C LEU A 144 23.57 1.05 -18.66
N GLU A 145 23.23 0.12 -19.54
CA GLU A 145 24.16 -0.43 -20.56
C GLU A 145 24.61 0.64 -21.56
N THR A 146 23.74 1.62 -21.86
CA THR A 146 24.03 2.68 -22.83
C THR A 146 24.72 3.89 -22.21
N GLN A 147 24.32 4.29 -21.00
CA GLN A 147 24.74 5.56 -20.37
C GLN A 147 25.57 5.39 -19.09
N GLY A 148 25.73 4.17 -18.57
CA GLY A 148 26.53 3.90 -17.38
C GLY A 148 26.08 4.72 -16.16
N GLU A 149 27.04 5.29 -15.43
CA GLU A 149 26.78 6.05 -14.20
C GLU A 149 26.02 7.37 -14.46
N GLU A 150 26.18 7.98 -15.64
CA GLU A 150 25.48 9.22 -16.03
C GLU A 150 23.96 9.00 -16.20
N GLY A 151 23.55 7.77 -16.53
CA GLY A 151 22.15 7.39 -16.69
C GLY A 151 21.38 7.18 -15.39
N LEU A 152 22.03 7.22 -14.21
CA LEU A 152 21.43 6.86 -12.93
C LEU A 152 20.18 7.69 -12.59
N ALA A 153 20.28 9.01 -12.72
CA ALA A 153 19.14 9.91 -12.43
C ALA A 153 17.95 9.61 -13.35
N THR A 154 18.22 9.36 -14.64
CA THR A 154 17.22 8.99 -15.64
C THR A 154 16.58 7.64 -15.30
N VAL A 155 17.36 6.63 -14.92
CA VAL A 155 16.85 5.30 -14.57
C VAL A 155 15.98 5.36 -13.32
N ILE A 156 16.39 6.07 -12.28
CA ILE A 156 15.59 6.19 -11.04
C ILE A 156 14.28 6.94 -11.33
N ASN A 157 14.32 8.01 -12.12
CA ASN A 157 13.11 8.77 -12.48
C ASN A 157 12.20 8.01 -13.44
N LEU A 158 12.76 7.36 -14.47
CA LEU A 158 12.01 6.52 -15.39
C LEU A 158 11.36 5.35 -14.65
N TRP A 159 12.04 4.81 -13.64
CA TRP A 159 11.47 3.73 -12.85
C TRP A 159 10.27 4.17 -12.02
N ASP A 160 10.36 5.38 -11.45
CA ASP A 160 9.24 6.01 -10.74
C ASP A 160 8.09 6.34 -11.70
N ASP A 161 8.38 7.02 -12.82
CA ASP A 161 7.35 7.51 -13.74
C ASP A 161 6.70 6.38 -14.56
N ALA A 162 7.49 5.46 -15.12
CA ALA A 162 6.99 4.35 -15.93
C ALA A 162 6.32 3.27 -15.05
N GLY A 163 6.83 3.05 -13.84
CA GLY A 163 6.18 2.20 -12.85
C GLY A 163 4.83 2.77 -12.41
N VAL A 164 4.78 4.06 -12.03
CA VAL A 164 3.54 4.71 -11.59
C VAL A 164 2.51 4.79 -12.72
N GLN A 165 2.88 5.25 -13.91
CA GLN A 165 1.93 5.36 -15.02
C GLN A 165 1.46 3.99 -15.52
N GLY A 166 2.37 3.01 -15.63
CA GLY A 166 2.03 1.63 -16.00
C GLY A 166 1.09 0.99 -14.97
N SER A 167 1.43 1.06 -13.69
CA SER A 167 0.58 0.57 -12.60
C SER A 167 -0.78 1.25 -12.56
N LEU A 168 -0.84 2.58 -12.67
CA LEU A 168 -2.13 3.31 -12.65
C LEU A 168 -3.00 2.98 -13.87
N THR A 169 -2.38 2.77 -15.04
CA THR A 169 -3.09 2.38 -16.25
C THR A 169 -3.66 0.96 -16.11
N ALA A 170 -2.86 0.00 -15.62
CA ALA A 170 -3.31 -1.37 -15.36
C ALA A 170 -4.42 -1.41 -14.29
N GLU A 171 -4.26 -0.66 -13.19
CA GLU A 171 -5.31 -0.48 -12.18
C GLU A 171 -6.60 0.04 -12.80
N ARG A 172 -6.52 1.11 -13.60
CA ARG A 172 -7.69 1.72 -14.23
C ARG A 172 -8.43 0.76 -15.16
N VAL A 173 -7.72 -0.05 -15.94
CA VAL A 173 -8.34 -1.07 -16.81
C VAL A 173 -9.13 -2.09 -15.97
N LEU A 174 -8.54 -2.57 -14.88
CA LEU A 174 -9.19 -3.53 -13.99
C LEU A 174 -10.43 -2.93 -13.31
N VAL A 175 -10.33 -1.70 -12.79
CA VAL A 175 -11.46 -1.00 -12.15
C VAL A 175 -12.60 -0.77 -13.13
N VAL A 176 -12.30 -0.27 -14.33
CA VAL A 176 -13.33 -0.02 -15.37
C VAL A 176 -14.03 -1.32 -15.78
N ASN A 177 -13.28 -2.41 -15.92
CA ASN A 177 -13.86 -3.71 -16.27
C ASN A 177 -14.77 -4.25 -15.16
N ALA A 178 -14.31 -4.21 -13.91
CA ALA A 178 -15.10 -4.68 -12.78
C ALA A 178 -16.36 -3.83 -12.55
N PHE A 179 -16.25 -2.50 -12.70
CA PHE A 179 -17.39 -1.59 -12.68
C PHE A 179 -18.40 -1.92 -13.78
N ARG A 180 -17.94 -2.17 -15.02
CA ARG A 180 -18.81 -2.54 -16.14
C ARG A 180 -19.55 -3.84 -15.85
N THR A 181 -18.84 -4.87 -15.36
CA THR A 181 -19.45 -6.16 -14.99
C THR A 181 -20.52 -5.98 -13.91
N LEU A 182 -20.22 -5.26 -12.83
CA LEU A 182 -21.19 -5.01 -11.76
C LEU A 182 -22.43 -4.27 -12.28
N ARG A 183 -22.24 -3.23 -13.10
CA ARG A 183 -23.35 -2.48 -13.72
C ARG A 183 -24.23 -3.38 -14.59
N THR A 184 -23.62 -4.25 -15.41
CA THR A 184 -24.36 -5.20 -16.25
C THR A 184 -25.18 -6.17 -15.39
N ASN A 185 -24.59 -6.73 -14.34
CA ASN A 185 -25.27 -7.67 -13.44
C ASN A 185 -26.43 -6.99 -12.69
N LEU A 186 -26.28 -5.73 -12.27
CA LEU A 186 -27.36 -4.96 -11.65
C LEU A 186 -28.55 -4.76 -12.59
N THR A 187 -28.27 -4.55 -13.88
CA THR A 187 -29.31 -4.34 -14.91
C THR A 187 -29.99 -5.66 -15.30
N ASN A 188 -29.24 -6.75 -15.38
CA ASN A 188 -29.72 -8.00 -15.98
C ASN A 188 -30.18 -9.05 -14.95
N ASP A 189 -29.54 -9.12 -13.78
CA ASP A 189 -29.72 -10.23 -12.83
C ASP A 189 -30.48 -9.81 -11.56
N TRP A 190 -30.45 -8.52 -11.20
CA TRP A 190 -31.02 -8.01 -9.95
C TRP A 190 -32.18 -7.02 -10.13
N ASP A 191 -32.48 -6.60 -11.36
CA ASP A 191 -33.56 -5.65 -11.72
C ASP A 191 -33.61 -4.42 -10.79
N VAL A 192 -32.44 -3.88 -10.49
CA VAL A 192 -32.26 -2.80 -9.52
C VAL A 192 -32.57 -1.46 -10.19
N PHE A 193 -33.42 -0.64 -9.56
CA PHE A 193 -33.75 0.71 -10.05
C PHE A 193 -32.49 1.59 -10.16
N GLU A 194 -32.49 2.55 -11.09
CA GLU A 194 -31.30 3.39 -11.38
C GLU A 194 -30.71 4.05 -10.13
N THR A 195 -31.55 4.56 -9.22
CA THR A 195 -31.12 5.20 -7.97
C THR A 195 -30.42 4.22 -7.01
N ASP A 196 -30.89 2.98 -6.95
CA ASP A 196 -30.31 1.93 -6.10
C ASP A 196 -28.97 1.46 -6.69
N ALA A 197 -28.90 1.35 -8.02
CA ALA A 197 -27.67 1.03 -8.73
C ALA A 197 -26.58 2.09 -8.47
N ASP A 198 -26.93 3.38 -8.39
CA ASP A 198 -25.99 4.45 -8.06
C ASP A 198 -25.40 4.31 -6.63
N HIS A 199 -26.21 3.93 -5.64
CA HIS A 199 -25.73 3.65 -4.29
C HIS A 199 -24.74 2.49 -4.28
N ILE A 200 -25.02 1.42 -5.02
CA ILE A 200 -24.16 0.23 -5.11
C ILE A 200 -22.86 0.54 -5.84
N LEU A 201 -22.94 1.15 -7.02
CA LEU A 201 -21.78 1.46 -7.86
C LEU A 201 -20.87 2.47 -7.19
N SER A 202 -21.43 3.47 -6.50
CA SER A 202 -20.63 4.43 -5.74
C SER A 202 -19.94 3.79 -4.53
N ALA A 203 -20.61 2.88 -3.81
CA ALA A 203 -20.00 2.13 -2.71
C ALA A 203 -18.83 1.27 -3.20
N PHE A 204 -19.01 0.58 -4.32
CA PHE A 204 -17.98 -0.23 -4.97
C PHE A 204 -16.73 0.59 -5.35
N VAL A 205 -16.92 1.72 -6.06
CA VAL A 205 -15.80 2.58 -6.47
C VAL A 205 -15.06 3.16 -5.28
N GLN A 206 -15.78 3.64 -4.26
CA GLN A 206 -15.17 4.21 -3.06
C GLN A 206 -14.29 3.18 -2.33
N GLU A 207 -14.77 1.95 -2.18
CA GLU A 207 -14.02 0.91 -1.46
C GLU A 207 -12.80 0.43 -2.26
N ILE A 208 -12.93 0.29 -3.59
CA ILE A 208 -11.80 -0.04 -4.47
C ILE A 208 -10.72 1.04 -4.42
N GLU A 209 -11.06 2.32 -4.61
CA GLU A 209 -10.05 3.38 -4.64
C GLU A 209 -9.35 3.54 -3.29
N ARG A 210 -10.08 3.32 -2.19
CA ARG A 210 -9.49 3.30 -0.86
C ARG A 210 -8.43 2.21 -0.73
N ARG A 211 -8.74 0.98 -1.14
CA ARG A 211 -7.82 -0.17 -1.02
C ARG A 211 -6.67 -0.10 -2.02
N LEU A 212 -6.92 0.34 -3.25
CA LEU A 212 -5.87 0.64 -4.23
C LEU A 212 -4.95 1.74 -3.70
N GLY A 213 -5.50 2.79 -3.07
CA GLY A 213 -4.70 3.83 -2.41
C GLY A 213 -3.77 3.27 -1.33
N GLN A 214 -4.23 2.30 -0.54
CA GLN A 214 -3.38 1.60 0.43
C GLN A 214 -2.30 0.74 -0.26
N LYS A 215 -2.66 0.00 -1.31
CA LYS A 215 -1.70 -0.80 -2.09
C LYS A 215 -0.63 0.07 -2.75
N ARG A 216 -1.02 1.21 -3.34
CA ARG A 216 -0.12 2.24 -3.91
C ARG A 216 0.90 2.73 -2.87
N LYS A 217 0.46 3.03 -1.64
CA LYS A 217 1.37 3.43 -0.55
C LYS A 217 2.39 2.35 -0.20
N SER A 218 1.96 1.08 -0.18
CA SER A 218 2.86 -0.06 0.05
C SER A 218 3.87 -0.23 -1.09
N ARG A 219 3.42 -0.19 -2.35
CA ARG A 219 4.28 -0.31 -3.53
C ARG A 219 5.32 0.82 -3.64
N ALA A 220 4.93 2.06 -3.33
CA ALA A 220 5.85 3.19 -3.32
C ALA A 220 7.02 3.00 -2.34
N GLY A 221 6.81 2.24 -1.25
CA GLY A 221 7.88 1.86 -0.33
C GLY A 221 8.84 0.79 -0.90
N GLY A 222 8.33 -0.18 -1.65
CA GLY A 222 9.14 -1.29 -2.21
C GLY A 222 9.85 -0.99 -3.53
N SER A 223 9.28 -0.12 -4.38
CA SER A 223 9.80 0.15 -5.74
C SER A 223 11.20 0.78 -5.73
N LEU A 224 11.49 1.69 -4.79
CA LEU A 224 12.82 2.33 -4.66
C LEU A 224 13.90 1.38 -4.09
N GLU A 225 13.52 0.44 -3.23
CA GLU A 225 14.42 -0.61 -2.77
C GLU A 225 14.80 -1.56 -3.92
N ASP A 226 13.83 -1.88 -4.79
CA ASP A 226 14.04 -2.65 -6.01
C ASP A 226 14.99 -1.91 -6.98
N VAL A 227 14.80 -0.60 -7.21
CA VAL A 227 15.71 0.24 -8.02
C VAL A 227 17.14 0.17 -7.50
N THR A 228 17.32 0.36 -6.20
CA THR A 228 18.66 0.32 -5.57
C THR A 228 19.30 -1.05 -5.77
N SER A 229 18.52 -2.13 -5.62
CA SER A 229 19.00 -3.50 -5.85
C SER A 229 19.47 -3.71 -7.29
N VAL A 230 18.73 -3.18 -8.26
CA VAL A 230 19.02 -3.33 -9.69
C VAL A 230 20.25 -2.54 -10.08
N ILE A 231 20.36 -1.29 -9.64
CA ILE A 231 21.54 -0.45 -9.87
C ILE A 231 22.79 -1.14 -9.30
N LEU A 232 22.76 -1.54 -8.03
CA LEU A 232 23.93 -2.16 -7.39
C LEU A 232 24.29 -3.50 -8.04
N SER A 233 23.29 -4.30 -8.42
CA SER A 233 23.51 -5.57 -9.12
C SER A 233 24.11 -5.36 -10.51
N HIS A 234 23.62 -4.38 -11.27
CA HIS A 234 24.14 -4.03 -12.59
C HIS A 234 25.65 -3.68 -12.52
N PHE A 235 26.03 -2.85 -11.55
CA PHE A 235 27.43 -2.46 -11.33
C PHE A 235 28.23 -3.45 -10.47
N ARG A 236 27.67 -4.61 -10.15
CA ARG A 236 28.32 -5.70 -9.37
C ARG A 236 28.81 -5.25 -7.99
N ILE A 237 28.09 -4.33 -7.35
CA ILE A 237 28.37 -3.88 -5.98
C ILE A 237 27.73 -4.86 -4.98
N PRO A 238 28.52 -5.55 -4.14
CA PRO A 238 27.99 -6.51 -3.19
C PRO A 238 27.27 -5.82 -2.04
N THR A 239 26.02 -6.22 -1.80
CA THR A 239 25.24 -5.79 -0.64
C THR A 239 25.39 -6.74 0.54
N THR A 240 25.15 -6.25 1.75
CA THR A 240 25.14 -7.03 2.99
C THR A 240 23.88 -6.74 3.79
N HIS A 241 23.69 -7.46 4.90
CA HIS A 241 22.53 -7.27 5.77
C HIS A 241 22.72 -6.09 6.73
N LYS A 242 21.59 -5.54 7.18
CA LYS A 242 21.53 -4.54 8.25
C LYS A 242 22.31 -5.02 9.49
N PRO A 243 23.08 -4.14 10.16
CA PRO A 243 23.75 -4.50 11.41
C PRO A 243 22.73 -4.99 12.46
N LYS A 244 23.06 -6.10 13.14
CA LYS A 244 22.21 -6.66 14.20
C LYS A 244 21.97 -5.62 15.29
N HIS A 245 20.73 -5.52 15.76
CA HIS A 245 20.28 -4.57 16.80
C HIS A 245 20.42 -3.08 16.45
N PHE A 246 20.65 -2.72 15.18
CA PHE A 246 20.56 -1.33 14.74
C PHE A 246 19.08 -0.93 14.66
N GLN A 247 18.61 -0.14 15.63
CA GLN A 247 17.23 0.34 15.74
C GLN A 247 17.09 1.85 15.52
N ALA A 248 18.07 2.49 14.88
CA ALA A 248 17.95 3.91 14.57
C ALA A 248 16.83 4.13 13.52
N ASP A 249 16.12 5.26 13.65
CA ASP A 249 15.07 5.73 12.73
C ASP A 249 15.64 6.25 11.40
N ILE A 250 16.68 5.60 10.89
CA ILE A 250 17.30 5.91 9.60
C ILE A 250 16.82 4.88 8.58
N GLU A 251 16.03 5.34 7.62
CA GLU A 251 15.50 4.52 6.53
C GLU A 251 16.62 4.21 5.52
N VAL A 252 17.25 3.05 5.69
CA VAL A 252 18.32 2.54 4.82
C VAL A 252 17.78 1.36 4.02
N ASP A 253 17.79 1.49 2.70
CA ASP A 253 17.26 0.47 1.78
C ASP A 253 18.28 -0.65 1.58
N LYS A 254 19.57 -0.34 1.44
CA LYS A 254 20.65 -1.32 1.28
C LYS A 254 21.89 -0.99 2.10
N TRP A 255 22.63 -2.03 2.47
CA TRP A 255 23.91 -1.91 3.17
C TRP A 255 25.04 -2.42 2.29
N VAL A 256 26.15 -1.71 2.26
CA VAL A 256 27.37 -2.11 1.54
C VAL A 256 28.53 -2.11 2.53
N ARG A 257 29.39 -3.14 2.44
CA ARG A 257 30.57 -3.25 3.30
C ARG A 257 31.80 -2.70 2.57
N GLY A 258 32.42 -1.68 3.14
CA GLY A 258 33.70 -1.14 2.69
C GLY A 258 34.85 -2.12 2.93
N ALA A 259 35.97 -1.89 2.25
CA ALA A 259 37.16 -2.71 2.37
C ALA A 259 37.82 -2.65 3.77
N ASP A 260 37.51 -1.59 4.54
CA ASP A 260 37.89 -1.42 5.95
C ASP A 260 36.95 -2.17 6.92
N GLY A 261 35.94 -2.86 6.41
CA GLY A 261 34.94 -3.59 7.18
C GLY A 261 33.80 -2.72 7.74
N TRP A 262 33.85 -1.40 7.55
CA TRP A 262 32.78 -0.48 7.91
C TRP A 262 31.63 -0.54 6.91
N LEU A 263 30.45 -0.13 7.33
CA LEU A 263 29.23 -0.17 6.54
C LEU A 263 28.88 1.21 5.99
N ILE A 264 28.41 1.25 4.74
CA ILE A 264 27.70 2.37 4.15
C ILE A 264 26.23 1.98 4.07
N GLY A 265 25.37 2.80 4.65
CA GLY A 265 23.92 2.70 4.44
C GLY A 265 23.55 3.47 3.18
N ILE A 266 22.76 2.88 2.28
CA ILE A 266 22.26 3.51 1.06
C ILE A 266 20.75 3.70 1.21
N SER A 267 20.30 4.93 1.01
CA SER A 267 18.90 5.32 0.98
C SER A 267 18.62 5.96 -0.38
N CYS A 268 17.69 5.42 -1.16
CA CYS A 268 17.24 5.97 -2.43
C CYS A 268 15.85 6.56 -2.24
N LYS A 269 15.72 7.88 -2.39
CA LYS A 269 14.48 8.60 -2.10
C LYS A 269 14.16 9.59 -3.21
N ARG A 270 12.86 9.77 -3.49
CA ARG A 270 12.41 10.85 -4.36
C ARG A 270 12.67 12.21 -3.71
N THR A 271 12.23 12.37 -2.47
CA THR A 271 12.33 13.58 -1.61
C THR A 271 12.48 13.15 -0.15
N LEU A 272 13.07 13.97 0.72
CA LEU A 272 13.15 13.68 2.17
C LEU A 272 11.90 14.11 2.95
N ARG A 273 11.21 15.14 2.46
CA ARG A 273 10.11 15.88 3.09
C ARG A 273 10.40 16.21 4.56
N GLU A 274 9.49 15.97 5.48
CA GLU A 274 9.65 16.13 6.93
C GLU A 274 10.28 14.92 7.65
N ARG A 275 10.43 13.78 6.95
CA ARG A 275 10.87 12.51 7.55
C ARG A 275 12.30 12.55 8.08
N TRP A 276 13.13 13.46 7.56
CA TRP A 276 14.49 13.70 8.06
C TRP A 276 14.54 14.06 9.55
N LYS A 277 13.46 14.59 10.13
CA LYS A 277 13.41 14.95 11.57
C LYS A 277 13.47 13.72 12.49
N GLN A 278 13.02 12.56 12.00
CA GLN A 278 13.15 11.30 12.72
C GLN A 278 14.62 10.83 12.68
N VAL A 279 15.24 10.97 11.51
CA VAL A 279 16.64 10.61 11.24
C VAL A 279 17.62 11.48 12.03
N SER A 280 17.36 12.78 12.18
CA SER A 280 18.25 13.74 12.87
C SER A 280 18.38 13.51 14.37
N SER A 281 17.52 12.67 14.96
CA SER A 281 17.61 12.29 16.38
C SER A 281 18.70 11.26 16.67
N ALA A 282 19.25 10.62 15.64
CA ALA A 282 20.34 9.66 15.78
C ALA A 282 21.68 10.39 15.91
N ASP A 283 22.25 10.39 17.12
CA ASP A 283 23.61 10.88 17.36
C ASP A 283 24.62 10.11 16.50
N SER A 284 25.57 10.83 15.91
CA SER A 284 26.74 10.31 15.19
C SER A 284 27.47 9.19 15.97
N SER A 285 27.41 9.19 17.29
CA SER A 285 27.96 8.13 18.15
C SER A 285 27.30 6.76 17.93
N ILE A 286 26.01 6.73 17.60
CA ILE A 286 25.25 5.51 17.31
C ILE A 286 25.78 4.86 16.04
N LEU A 287 26.04 5.62 14.98
CA LEU A 287 26.61 5.09 13.74
C LEU A 287 27.97 4.43 14.00
N SER A 288 28.83 5.03 14.82
CA SER A 288 30.14 4.47 15.18
C SER A 288 30.02 3.14 15.94
N LYS A 289 29.05 3.03 16.87
CA LYS A 289 28.80 1.79 17.63
C LYS A 289 28.52 0.59 16.72
N PHE A 290 27.87 0.82 15.58
CA PHE A 290 27.53 -0.23 14.62
C PHE A 290 28.49 -0.32 13.43
N LYS A 291 29.66 0.33 13.52
CA LYS A 291 30.66 0.42 12.43
C LYS A 291 30.07 0.95 11.13
N ILE A 292 29.14 1.91 11.23
CA ILE A 292 28.57 2.61 10.08
C ILE A 292 29.43 3.85 9.84
N ARG A 293 29.99 3.93 8.65
CA ARG A 293 30.86 5.03 8.23
C ARG A 293 30.01 6.25 7.92
N GLU A 294 29.09 6.09 6.98
CA GLU A 294 28.24 7.14 6.41
C GLU A 294 26.89 6.55 5.97
N VAL A 295 25.88 7.42 5.84
CA VAL A 295 24.61 7.10 5.19
C VAL A 295 24.47 7.94 3.93
N TRP A 296 24.41 7.29 2.77
CA TRP A 296 24.36 7.92 1.46
C TRP A 296 22.92 7.97 0.96
N HIS A 297 22.43 9.17 0.70
CA HIS A 297 21.10 9.46 0.19
C HIS A 297 21.19 9.78 -1.30
N VAL A 298 20.65 8.91 -2.14
CA VAL A 298 20.46 9.17 -3.57
C VAL A 298 19.10 9.82 -3.75
N ILE A 299 19.07 11.11 -4.08
CA ILE A 299 17.83 11.91 -4.12
C ILE A 299 17.58 12.46 -5.51
N THR A 300 16.47 12.13 -6.15
CA THR A 300 16.19 12.61 -7.51
C THR A 300 15.48 13.96 -7.57
N TYR A 301 14.62 14.30 -6.61
CA TYR A 301 13.95 15.61 -6.54
C TYR A 301 14.53 16.45 -5.40
N SER A 302 15.60 17.17 -5.72
CA SER A 302 16.39 17.93 -4.76
C SER A 302 15.79 19.29 -4.34
N ASN A 303 14.67 19.71 -4.94
CA ASN A 303 13.97 20.96 -4.58
C ASN A 303 13.44 20.97 -3.14
N ASP A 304 13.31 19.80 -2.52
CA ASP A 304 12.90 19.66 -1.12
C ASP A 304 14.08 19.81 -0.13
N LEU A 305 15.33 19.93 -0.61
CA LEU A 305 16.50 20.08 0.25
C LEU A 305 16.69 21.55 0.66
N SER A 306 16.62 21.82 1.96
CA SER A 306 17.00 23.10 2.55
C SER A 306 18.40 23.01 3.18
N GLU A 307 19.01 24.17 3.43
CA GLU A 307 20.31 24.25 4.13
C GLU A 307 20.26 23.57 5.50
N ASP A 308 19.19 23.80 6.26
CA ASP A 308 18.95 23.19 7.57
C ASP A 308 18.96 21.65 7.51
N LYS A 309 18.30 21.05 6.50
CA LYS A 309 18.32 19.60 6.28
C LYS A 309 19.72 19.09 6.01
N LEU A 310 20.47 19.77 5.12
CA LEU A 310 21.80 19.35 4.70
C LEU A 310 22.81 19.48 5.84
N VAL A 311 22.80 20.59 6.57
CA VAL A 311 23.72 20.82 7.69
C VAL A 311 23.42 19.84 8.83
N THR A 312 22.15 19.68 9.21
CA THR A 312 21.78 18.80 10.33
C THR A 312 22.14 17.34 10.06
N LEU A 313 21.79 16.82 8.88
CA LEU A 313 22.09 15.44 8.53
C LEU A 313 23.57 15.26 8.17
N GLY A 314 24.19 16.24 7.50
CA GLY A 314 25.60 16.24 7.13
C GLY A 314 26.52 16.12 8.35
N ALA A 315 26.23 16.86 9.42
CA ALA A 315 26.91 16.71 10.70
C ALA A 315 26.80 15.29 11.28
N GLY A 316 25.72 14.57 10.96
CA GLY A 316 25.50 13.16 11.31
C GLY A 316 26.21 12.14 10.41
N ARG A 317 27.10 12.56 9.49
CA ARG A 317 27.76 11.70 8.46
C ARG A 317 26.80 11.20 7.37
N HIS A 318 25.85 12.04 6.98
CA HIS A 318 25.00 11.78 5.82
C HIS A 318 25.57 12.49 4.59
N ILE A 319 25.58 11.80 3.45
CA ILE A 319 26.05 12.32 2.16
C ILE A 319 24.90 12.26 1.16
N PHE A 320 24.69 13.31 0.39
CA PHE A 320 23.60 13.44 -0.56
C PHE A 320 24.13 13.39 -1.99
N TYR A 321 23.76 12.35 -2.73
CA TYR A 321 23.99 12.22 -4.17
C TYR A 321 22.79 12.81 -4.91
N LEU A 322 23.03 13.90 -5.64
CA LEU A 322 22.01 14.71 -6.30
C LEU A 322 22.23 14.72 -7.82
N PRO A 323 21.18 14.85 -8.66
CA PRO A 323 21.36 14.92 -10.09
C PRO A 323 22.30 16.07 -10.42
N ASP A 324 23.28 15.78 -11.25
CA ASP A 324 24.40 16.64 -11.59
C ASP A 324 23.93 18.02 -12.09
N GLU A 325 22.82 18.04 -12.82
CA GLU A 325 22.26 19.27 -13.37
C GLU A 325 21.28 19.99 -12.44
N SER A 326 20.98 19.42 -11.26
CA SER A 326 19.97 19.97 -10.36
C SER A 326 20.41 21.32 -9.75
N PRO A 327 19.48 22.29 -9.60
CA PRO A 327 19.80 23.58 -8.97
C PRO A 327 20.39 23.44 -7.57
N ALA A 328 19.87 22.49 -6.78
CA ALA A 328 20.36 22.21 -5.44
C ALA A 328 21.83 21.77 -5.45
N TYR A 329 22.22 20.83 -6.31
CA TYR A 329 23.62 20.40 -6.42
C TYR A 329 24.52 21.56 -6.82
N LYS A 330 24.15 22.31 -7.88
CA LYS A 330 24.92 23.46 -8.37
C LYS A 330 25.13 24.55 -7.32
N THR A 331 24.18 24.70 -6.41
CA THR A 331 24.22 25.68 -5.31
C THR A 331 25.06 25.16 -4.15
N PHE A 332 24.72 23.99 -3.60
CA PHE A 332 25.32 23.50 -2.35
C PHE A 332 26.73 22.95 -2.52
N SER A 333 27.09 22.45 -3.71
CA SER A 333 28.47 21.99 -4.01
C SER A 333 29.50 23.13 -3.97
N LYS A 334 29.06 24.37 -4.11
CA LYS A 334 29.91 25.57 -4.04
C LYS A 334 29.88 26.23 -2.66
N HIS A 335 28.99 25.80 -1.78
CA HIS A 335 28.82 26.41 -0.47
C HIS A 335 29.86 25.87 0.52
N ILE A 336 30.62 26.76 1.16
CA ILE A 336 31.78 26.40 2.00
C ILE A 336 31.42 25.39 3.10
N GLY A 337 30.25 25.57 3.74
CA GLY A 337 29.80 24.70 4.84
C GLY A 337 28.96 23.48 4.43
N MET A 338 28.65 23.30 3.14
CA MET A 338 27.76 22.20 2.68
C MET A 338 28.34 21.38 1.52
N LYS A 339 29.38 21.86 0.86
CA LYS A 339 30.02 21.19 -0.29
C LYS A 339 30.43 19.74 0.00
N ASP A 340 30.80 19.45 1.25
CA ASP A 340 31.25 18.11 1.65
C ASP A 340 30.09 17.15 1.95
N TYR A 341 28.87 17.67 2.05
CA TYR A 341 27.65 16.88 2.26
C TYR A 341 26.96 16.51 0.96
N VAL A 342 27.29 17.15 -0.16
CA VAL A 342 26.64 16.89 -1.46
C VAL A 342 27.64 16.38 -2.50
N ARG A 343 27.22 15.44 -3.33
CA ARG A 343 28.00 14.86 -4.42
C ARG A 343 27.13 14.72 -5.68
N PRO A 344 27.73 14.75 -6.88
CA PRO A 344 26.97 14.50 -8.10
C PRO A 344 26.57 13.03 -8.13
N MET A 345 25.35 12.75 -8.60
CA MET A 345 24.79 11.40 -8.65
C MET A 345 25.56 10.49 -9.59
N SER A 346 26.15 11.04 -10.66
CA SER A 346 27.05 10.31 -11.54
C SER A 346 28.27 9.72 -10.81
N ASN A 347 28.70 10.28 -9.67
CA ASN A 347 29.82 9.74 -8.90
C ASN A 347 29.41 8.63 -7.93
N PHE A 348 28.11 8.33 -7.78
CA PHE A 348 27.62 7.41 -6.75
C PHE A 348 28.25 6.03 -6.84
N ILE A 349 28.32 5.45 -8.04
CA ILE A 349 28.84 4.10 -8.24
C ILE A 349 30.35 4.10 -8.15
N SER A 350 31.04 5.02 -8.82
CA SER A 350 32.50 5.12 -8.71
C SER A 350 32.97 5.34 -7.28
N ASP A 351 32.24 6.11 -6.46
CA ASP A 351 32.55 6.27 -5.04
C ASP A 351 32.28 4.99 -4.24
N LEU A 352 31.20 4.26 -4.50
CA LEU A 352 30.98 2.94 -3.89
C LEU A 352 32.10 1.96 -4.26
N LYS A 353 32.54 1.94 -5.53
CA LYS A 353 33.66 1.09 -5.99
C LYS A 353 34.94 1.43 -5.27
N LYS A 354 35.27 2.71 -5.09
CA LYS A 354 36.45 3.16 -4.33
C LYS A 354 36.41 2.66 -2.88
N VAL A 355 35.26 2.76 -2.21
CA VAL A 355 35.14 2.34 -0.80
C VAL A 355 35.16 0.81 -0.65
N THR A 356 34.55 0.09 -1.59
CA THR A 356 34.48 -1.38 -1.57
C THR A 356 35.70 -2.07 -2.20
N LYS A 357 36.56 -1.33 -2.91
CA LYS A 357 37.63 -1.85 -3.78
C LYS A 357 37.14 -2.84 -4.85
N THR A 358 35.89 -2.68 -5.31
CA THR A 358 35.37 -3.45 -6.45
C THR A 358 35.76 -2.79 -7.76
N LYS A 359 36.03 -3.62 -8.80
CA LYS A 359 36.41 -3.14 -10.15
C LYS A 359 35.17 -2.76 -10.95
#